data_AF-A0A821W7J1-F1
#
_entry.id   AF-A0A821W7J1-F1
#
_cell.length_a   1.000
_cell.length_b   1.000
_cell.length_c   1.000
_cell.angle_alpha   90.00
_cell.angle_beta   90.00
_cell.angle_gamma   90.00
#
_symmetry.space_group_name_H-M   'P 1'
#
loop_
_entity.id
_entity.type
_entity.pdbx_description
1 polymer ?
#
loop_
_entity_poly.entity_id
_entity_poly.type
_entity_poly.pdbx_seq_one_letter_code
_entity_poly.pdbx_strand_id
1 'polypeptide(L)' 'NDLNTEQHCREFSHPPLCPYTNDTAPCKKKNDTQHMLWFRHREKCSYGGECELIETDFMHSNEFEHPEFCRDGGRCENMG' A
#
# COMPACT_ATOMS: atom_id res chain seq x y z
N ASN A 1 -16.29 16.01 -9.56
CA ASN A 1 -16.01 15.49 -8.22
C ASN A 1 -14.68 14.82 -8.25
N ASP A 2 -13.66 15.50 -7.73
CA ASP A 2 -12.31 14.96 -7.62
C ASP A 2 -12.24 14.16 -6.31
N LEU A 3 -12.26 12.84 -6.45
CA LEU A 3 -12.29 11.89 -5.33
C LEU A 3 -10.93 11.77 -4.64
N ASN A 4 -9.88 12.37 -5.19
CA ASN A 4 -8.51 12.26 -4.69
C ASN A 4 -8.08 13.50 -3.90
N THR A 5 -9.04 14.30 -3.43
CA THR A 5 -8.75 15.49 -2.62
C THR A 5 -8.60 15.13 -1.15
N GLU A 6 -7.76 15.88 -0.44
CA GLU A 6 -7.63 15.76 1.02
C GLU A 6 -8.98 15.94 1.73
N GLN A 7 -9.84 16.79 1.18
CA GLN A 7 -11.21 17.00 1.66
C GLN A 7 -12.05 15.71 1.60
N HIS A 8 -12.00 14.97 0.50
CA HIS A 8 -12.69 13.69 0.38
C HIS A 8 -12.25 12.70 1.47
N CYS A 9 -10.94 12.59 1.68
CA CYS A 9 -10.38 11.65 2.67
C CYS A 9 -10.78 11.99 4.12
N ARG A 10 -11.07 13.27 4.41
CA ARG A 10 -11.53 13.72 5.73
C ARG A 10 -13.03 13.54 5.92
N GLU A 11 -13.81 13.65 4.86
CA GLU A 11 -15.28 13.62 4.92
C GLU A 11 -15.86 12.21 4.81
N PHE A 12 -15.14 11.27 4.18
CA PHE A 12 -15.64 9.92 3.90
C PHE A 12 -14.83 8.85 4.63
N SER A 13 -15.55 7.91 5.26
CA SER A 13 -14.94 6.74 5.88
C SER A 13 -14.61 5.70 4.81
N HIS A 14 -13.33 5.43 4.61
CA HIS A 14 -12.87 4.34 3.75
C HIS A 14 -12.84 3.01 4.51
N PRO A 15 -13.01 1.87 3.83
CA PRO A 15 -12.72 0.57 4.41
C PRO A 15 -11.31 0.55 5.00
N PRO A 16 -11.11 -0.04 6.19
CA PRO A 16 -9.80 -0.12 6.82
C PRO A 16 -8.81 -0.88 5.93
N LEU A 17 -7.52 -0.61 6.11
CA LEU A 17 -6.47 -1.42 5.49
C LEU A 17 -6.53 -2.85 6.02
N CYS A 18 -6.36 -3.83 5.13
CA CYS A 18 -6.23 -5.21 5.58
C CYS A 18 -4.93 -5.34 6.42
N PRO A 19 -4.97 -5.98 7.60
CA PRO A 19 -3.80 -6.10 8.47
C PRO A 19 -2.69 -6.98 7.91
N TYR A 20 -2.96 -7.71 6.81
CA TYR A 20 -2.04 -8.59 6.11
C TYR A 20 -1.71 -8.04 4.70
N THR A 21 -1.81 -6.73 4.50
CA THR A 21 -1.38 -6.12 3.23
C THR A 21 0.13 -6.14 3.08
N ASN A 22 0.86 -5.93 4.17
CA ASN A 22 2.31 -5.74 4.16
C ASN A 22 3.07 -7.00 3.75
N ASP A 23 4.26 -6.78 3.19
CA ASP A 23 5.18 -7.81 2.65
C ASP A 23 5.58 -8.92 3.66
N THR A 24 5.37 -8.72 4.96
CA THR A 24 5.67 -9.71 5.99
C THR A 24 4.72 -10.91 5.98
N ALA A 25 3.48 -10.76 5.47
CA ALA A 25 2.56 -11.87 5.30
C ALA A 25 1.51 -11.54 4.21
N PRO A 26 1.55 -12.18 3.02
CA PRO A 26 0.57 -11.90 1.99
C PRO A 26 -0.84 -12.32 2.42
N CYS A 27 -1.79 -11.40 2.31
CA CYS A 27 -3.20 -11.69 2.53
C CYS A 27 -3.69 -12.86 1.67
N LYS A 28 -4.11 -13.95 2.32
CA LYS A 28 -4.64 -15.16 1.66
C LYS A 28 -6.08 -15.01 1.15
N LYS A 29 -6.75 -13.91 1.50
CA LYS A 29 -8.16 -13.63 1.17
C LYS A 29 -8.34 -12.61 0.05
N LYS A 30 -7.29 -12.30 -0.72
CA LYS A 30 -7.40 -11.37 -1.87
C LYS A 30 -8.43 -11.81 -2.92
N ASN A 31 -8.72 -13.12 -3.00
CA ASN A 31 -9.72 -13.67 -3.92
C ASN A 31 -11.12 -13.80 -3.29
N ASP A 32 -11.29 -13.45 -2.02
CA ASP A 32 -12.58 -13.47 -1.32
C ASP A 32 -13.28 -12.13 -1.53
N THR A 33 -14.35 -12.13 -2.32
CA THR A 33 -15.11 -10.92 -2.64
C THR A 33 -15.65 -10.22 -1.40
N GLN A 34 -16.04 -10.97 -0.36
CA GLN A 34 -16.52 -10.38 0.88
C GLN A 34 -15.36 -9.69 1.61
N HIS A 35 -14.19 -10.32 1.69
CA HIS A 35 -12.99 -9.69 2.23
C HIS A 35 -12.63 -8.39 1.50
N MET A 36 -12.69 -8.40 0.16
CA MET A 36 -12.37 -7.23 -0.66
C MET A 36 -13.41 -6.10 -0.58
N LEU A 37 -14.62 -6.35 -0.08
CA LEU A 37 -15.62 -5.31 0.21
C LEU A 37 -15.34 -4.59 1.53
N TRP A 38 -14.79 -5.28 2.52
CA TRP A 38 -14.59 -4.76 3.87
C TRP A 38 -13.19 -4.19 4.11
N PHE A 39 -12.21 -4.55 3.27
CA PHE A 39 -10.82 -4.16 3.47
C PHE A 39 -10.16 -3.68 2.20
N ARG A 40 -9.42 -2.58 2.32
CA ARG A 40 -8.55 -2.06 1.27
C ARG A 40 -7.21 -2.79 1.26
N HIS A 41 -6.69 -3.07 0.08
CA HIS A 41 -5.29 -3.45 -0.13
C HIS A 41 -4.63 -2.38 -0.97
N ARG A 42 -3.40 -2.02 -0.59
CA ARG A 42 -2.60 -1.06 -1.36
C ARG A 42 -2.07 -1.73 -2.62
N GLU A 43 -1.97 -0.95 -3.69
CA GLU A 43 -1.28 -1.38 -4.89
C GLU A 43 0.22 -1.18 -4.74
N LYS A 44 1.03 -1.98 -5.43
CA LYS A 44 2.50 -1.79 -5.36
C LYS A 44 2.89 -0.51 -6.08
N CYS A 45 3.64 0.36 -5.41
CA CYS A 45 4.23 1.51 -6.07
C CYS A 45 5.21 1.06 -7.15
N SER A 46 5.13 1.64 -8.34
CA SER A 46 6.06 1.35 -9.45
C SER A 46 7.51 1.73 -9.13
N TYR A 47 7.71 2.70 -8.24
CA TYR A 47 9.02 3.15 -7.77
C TYR A 47 9.52 2.38 -6.53
N GLY A 48 8.69 1.51 -5.95
CA GLY A 48 9.04 0.71 -4.77
C GLY A 48 9.58 1.55 -3.60
N GLY A 49 10.61 1.05 -2.92
CA GLY A 49 11.23 1.73 -1.78
C GLY A 49 12.02 3.01 -2.13
N GLU A 50 12.25 3.29 -3.42
CA GLU A 50 12.94 4.51 -3.89
C GLU A 50 11.98 5.66 -4.20
N CYS A 51 10.70 5.50 -3.88
CA CYS A 51 9.70 6.48 -4.24
C CYS A 51 9.86 7.79 -3.46
N GLU A 52 10.22 8.88 -4.15
CA GLU A 52 10.37 10.22 -3.56
C GLU A 52 9.03 10.82 -3.07
N LEU A 53 7.92 10.24 -3.50
CA LEU A 53 6.56 10.68 -3.14
C LEU A 53 6.09 10.12 -1.78
N ILE A 54 6.82 9.18 -1.17
CA ILE A 54 6.44 8.55 0.11
C ILE A 54 6.23 9.62 1.20
N GLU A 55 7.16 10.58 1.28
CA GLU A 55 7.18 11.60 2.35
C GLU A 55 6.48 12.90 1.94
N THR A 56 6.27 13.11 0.65
CA THR A 56 5.81 14.40 0.11
C THR A 56 4.35 14.37 -0.34
N ASP A 57 3.79 13.20 -0.61
CA ASP A 57 2.42 13.02 -1.05
C ASP A 57 1.67 12.03 -0.13
N PHE A 58 0.86 12.59 0.76
CA PHE A 58 0.03 11.83 1.69
C PHE A 58 -1.00 10.94 0.99
N MET A 59 -1.52 11.38 -0.17
CA MET A 59 -2.49 10.59 -0.92
C MET A 59 -1.80 9.36 -1.52
N HIS A 60 -0.66 9.58 -2.18
CA HIS A 60 0.16 8.51 -2.75
C HIS A 60 0.60 7.47 -1.69
N SER A 61 1.12 7.92 -0.55
CA SER A 61 1.55 7.02 0.53
C SER A 61 0.40 6.25 1.20
N ASN A 62 -0.84 6.74 1.07
CA ASN A 62 -2.01 6.04 1.59
C ASN A 62 -2.56 4.98 0.60
N GLU A 63 -2.37 5.19 -0.70
CA GLU A 63 -2.86 4.33 -1.78
C GLU A 63 -1.87 3.22 -2.17
N PHE A 64 -0.56 3.53 -2.14
CA PHE A 64 0.48 2.62 -2.60
C PHE A 64 1.27 2.00 -1.45
N GLU A 65 1.69 0.76 -1.68
CA GLU A 65 2.62 0.02 -0.85
C GLU A 65 4.05 0.24 -1.35
N HIS A 66 4.92 0.60 -0.42
CA HIS A 66 6.34 0.78 -0.64
C HIS A 66 7.08 -0.29 0.16
N PRO A 67 7.52 -1.39 -0.46
CA PRO A 67 8.43 -2.32 0.21
C PRO A 67 9.67 -1.56 0.70
N GLU A 68 10.26 -2.01 1.81
CA GLU A 68 11.50 -1.39 2.30
C GLU A 68 12.55 -1.33 1.19
N PHE A 69 13.23 -0.19 1.09
CA PHE A 69 14.34 -0.05 0.16
C PHE A 69 15.46 -1.02 0.52
N CYS A 70 15.67 -2.04 -0.32
CA CYS A 70 16.82 -2.90 -0.23
C CYS A 70 18.07 -2.11 -0.66
N ARG A 71 18.92 -1.74 0.30
CA ARG A 71 20.18 -1.02 0.05
C ARG A 71 21.14 -1.76 -0.90
N ASP A 72 20.96 -3.07 -1.05
CA ASP A 72 21.73 -3.92 -1.97
C ASP A 72 21.09 -4.02 -3.37
N GLY A 73 20.04 -3.25 -3.67
CA GLY A 73 19.39 -3.21 -4.98
C GLY A 73 18.72 -4.53 -5.37
N GLY A 74 18.17 -5.26 -4.40
CA GLY A 74 17.58 -6.58 -4.62
C GLY A 74 18.58 -7.73 -4.74
N ARG A 75 19.88 -7.48 -4.50
CA ARG A 75 20.94 -8.51 -4.44
C ARG A 75 21.08 -9.08 -3.02
N CYS A 76 19.97 -9.54 -2.44
CA CYS A 76 20.03 -10.25 -1.17
C CYS A 76 20.62 -11.66 -1.41
N GLU A 77 21.95 -11.81 -1.31
CA GLU A 77 22.62 -13.11 -1.48
C GLU A 77 22.38 -14.09 -0.32
N ASN A 78 21.63 -13.67 0.71
CA ASN A 78 21.22 -14.53 1.82
C ASN A 78 19.77 -14.24 2.22
N MET A 79 18.81 -14.81 1.48
CA MET A 79 17.50 -15.12 2.06
C MET A 79 17.55 -16.58 2.52
N GLY A 80 18.07 -16.80 3.73
CA GLY A 80 18.05 -18.08 4.43
C GLY A 80 16.69 -18.38 5.04
#